data_AF-A0A0E0PQH1-F1
#
_entry.id   AF-A0A0E0PQH1-F1
#
_cell.length_a   1.000
_cell.length_b   1.000
_cell.length_c   1.000
_cell.angle_alpha   90.00
_cell.angle_beta   90.00
_cell.angle_gamma   90.00
#
_symmetry.space_group_name_H-M   'P 1'
#
loop_
_entity.id
_entity.type
_entity.pdbx_description
1 polymer ?
#
loop_
_entity_poly.entity_id
_entity_poly.type
_entity_poly.pdbx_seq_one_letter_code
_entity_poly.pdbx_strand_id
1 'polypeptide(L)'
;MKWKEFFPNKDLAEQPYFEAELLCYPKQKIICDYLSSRQAECHTSNQYNTCFWMLVKSGKREHEAHEILKGTLSKDRNELLFQKFHLNYNNELAMFRKGSCTYRHKVQNLRMQRV
;
A
#
# COMPACT_ATOMS: atom_id res chain seq x y z
N MET A 1 -19.00 6.66 11.02
CA MET A 1 -17.60 6.18 11.10
C MET A 1 -17.63 4.66 10.94
N LYS A 2 -16.79 4.08 10.07
CA LYS A 2 -16.86 2.64 9.72
C LYS A 2 -15.99 1.70 10.58
N TRP A 3 -15.33 2.20 11.63
CA TRP A 3 -14.35 1.41 12.41
C TRP A 3 -14.91 0.07 12.91
N LYS A 4 -16.11 0.09 13.50
CA LYS A 4 -16.77 -1.11 14.05
C LYS A 4 -17.20 -2.13 12.99
N GLU A 5 -17.29 -1.74 11.72
CA GLU A 5 -17.53 -2.69 10.61
C GLU A 5 -16.29 -3.57 10.35
N PHE A 6 -15.08 -3.04 10.55
CA PHE A 6 -13.82 -3.76 10.30
C PHE A 6 -13.19 -4.33 11.58
N PHE A 7 -13.41 -3.68 12.73
CA PHE A 7 -12.87 -4.09 14.03
C PHE A 7 -13.99 -4.13 15.09
N PRO A 8 -14.90 -5.12 15.02
CA PRO A 8 -16.09 -5.15 15.88
C PRO A 8 -15.74 -5.20 17.38
N ASN A 9 -14.72 -5.99 17.72
CA ASN A 9 -14.31 -6.26 19.10
C ASN A 9 -13.20 -5.34 19.60
N LYS A 10 -12.82 -4.31 18.84
CA LYS A 10 -11.78 -3.35 19.24
C LYS A 10 -12.37 -1.95 19.28
N ASP A 11 -12.37 -1.35 20.45
CA ASP A 11 -12.71 0.08 20.59
C ASP A 11 -11.58 0.96 20.06
N LEU A 12 -11.94 2.16 19.61
CA LEU A 12 -10.96 3.18 19.27
C LEU A 12 -10.32 3.67 20.57
N ALA A 13 -9.00 3.50 20.69
CA ALA A 13 -8.26 4.04 21.81
C ALA A 13 -8.24 5.58 21.77
N GLU A 14 -8.07 6.14 20.57
CA GLU A 14 -8.05 7.57 20.31
C GLU A 14 -8.74 7.88 18.98
N GLN A 15 -9.18 9.12 18.83
CA GLN A 15 -9.81 9.57 17.59
C GLN A 15 -8.75 9.74 16.49
N PRO A 16 -8.94 9.14 15.29
CA PRO A 16 -8.03 9.36 14.19
C PRO A 16 -8.15 10.81 13.67
N TYR A 17 -7.02 11.43 13.38
CA TYR A 17 -6.93 12.72 12.69
C TYR A 17 -6.27 12.53 11.34
N PHE A 18 -6.59 13.41 10.40
CA PHE A 18 -6.03 13.39 9.04
C PHE A 18 -5.58 14.79 8.67
N GLU A 19 -4.40 14.88 8.08
CA GLU A 19 -3.92 16.09 7.43
C GLU A 19 -4.40 16.12 5.98
N ALA A 20 -4.68 17.32 5.47
CA ALA A 20 -5.11 17.53 4.10
C ALA A 20 -4.29 18.65 3.47
N GLU A 21 -3.83 18.42 2.25
CA GLU A 21 -3.09 19.39 1.44
C GLU A 21 -3.86 19.66 0.15
N LEU A 22 -3.88 20.92 -0.29
CA LEU A 22 -4.46 21.32 -1.57
C LEU A 22 -3.35 21.57 -2.58
N LEU A 23 -3.32 20.78 -3.65
CA LEU A 23 -2.34 20.90 -4.72
C LEU A 23 -3.04 21.26 -6.03
N CYS A 24 -2.61 22.35 -6.67
CA CYS A 24 -3.15 22.83 -7.93
C CYS A 24 -2.21 22.51 -9.09
N TYR A 25 -2.65 21.62 -9.99
CA TYR A 25 -1.87 21.23 -11.16
C TYR A 25 -2.45 21.81 -12.45
N PRO A 26 -1.68 22.63 -13.21
CA PRO A 26 -2.22 23.37 -14.37
C PRO A 26 -2.41 22.51 -15.62
N LYS A 27 -1.90 21.27 -15.65
CA LYS A 27 -1.96 20.38 -16.82
C LYS A 27 -2.30 18.95 -16.38
N GLN A 28 -3.13 18.27 -17.16
CA GLN A 28 -3.52 16.88 -16.92
C GLN A 28 -2.31 15.94 -16.77
N LYS A 29 -1.26 16.14 -17.59
CA LYS A 29 -0.03 15.35 -17.50
C LYS A 29 0.58 15.37 -16.10
N ILE A 30 0.59 16.52 -15.43
CA ILE A 30 1.17 16.66 -14.09
C ILE A 30 0.34 15.88 -13.07
N ILE A 31 -0.98 15.80 -13.23
CA ILE A 31 -1.85 14.97 -12.40
C ILE A 31 -1.51 13.48 -12.58
N CYS A 32 -1.32 13.02 -13.83
CA CYS A 32 -0.91 11.64 -14.10
C CYS A 32 0.45 11.31 -13.50
N ASP A 33 1.42 12.22 -13.61
CA ASP A 33 2.76 12.08 -13.05
C ASP A 33 2.70 12.01 -11.51
N TYR A 34 1.89 12.86 -10.87
CA TYR A 34 1.64 12.83 -9.44
C TYR A 34 1.03 11.49 -8.97
N LEU A 35 -0.04 11.03 -9.62
CA LEU A 35 -0.68 9.76 -9.27
C LEU A 35 0.27 8.56 -9.48
N SER A 36 1.10 8.62 -10.52
CA SER A 36 2.12 7.59 -10.79
C SER A 36 3.21 7.60 -9.71
N SER A 37 3.64 8.77 -9.26
CA SER A 37 4.58 8.93 -8.13
C SER A 37 4.01 8.34 -6.84
N ARG A 38 2.74 8.60 -6.51
CA ARG A 38 2.07 7.99 -5.35
C ARG A 38 2.04 6.46 -5.44
N GLN A 39 1.79 5.89 -6.62
CA GLN A 39 1.84 4.44 -6.81
C GLN A 39 3.26 3.88 -6.69
N ALA A 40 4.27 4.57 -7.22
CA ALA A 40 5.68 4.17 -7.11
C ALA A 40 6.17 4.19 -5.65
N GLU A 41 5.74 5.19 -4.88
CA GLU A 41 5.98 5.28 -3.43
C GLU A 41 5.34 4.12 -2.68
N CYS A 42 4.06 3.82 -2.97
CA CYS A 42 3.36 2.66 -2.41
C CYS A 42 4.12 1.36 -2.69
N HIS A 43 4.52 1.13 -3.94
CA HIS A 43 5.25 -0.07 -4.33
C HIS A 43 6.59 -0.20 -3.59
N THR A 44 7.36 0.89 -3.53
CA THR A 44 8.68 0.92 -2.88
C THR A 44 8.56 0.73 -1.38
N SER A 45 7.64 1.44 -0.74
CA SER A 45 7.37 1.35 0.70
C SER A 45 6.87 -0.03 1.09
N ASN A 46 5.91 -0.59 0.34
CA ASN A 46 5.40 -1.93 0.61
C ASN A 46 6.49 -3.00 0.47
N GLN A 47 7.32 -2.94 -0.58
CA GLN A 47 8.41 -3.89 -0.77
C GLN A 47 9.44 -3.80 0.37
N TYR A 48 9.83 -2.59 0.76
CA TYR A 48 10.73 -2.37 1.90
C TYR A 48 10.13 -2.92 3.20
N ASN A 49 8.89 -2.56 3.53
CA ASN A 49 8.21 -2.97 4.75
C ASN A 49 7.99 -4.48 4.81
N THR A 50 7.72 -5.12 3.67
CA THR A 50 7.63 -6.59 3.59
C THR A 50 8.95 -7.22 4.00
N CYS A 51 10.08 -6.77 3.44
CA CYS A 51 11.40 -7.25 3.84
C CYS A 51 11.68 -6.97 5.32
N PHE A 52 11.40 -5.75 5.77
CA PHE A 52 11.67 -5.30 7.13
C PHE A 52 10.95 -6.18 8.15
N TRP A 53 9.63 -6.36 7.99
CA TRP A 53 8.84 -7.16 8.93
C TRP A 53 9.17 -8.66 8.83
N MET A 54 9.57 -9.17 7.66
CA MET A 54 10.07 -10.55 7.57
C MET A 54 11.40 -10.73 8.30
N LEU A 55 12.31 -9.76 8.24
CA LEU A 55 13.55 -9.77 9.02
C LEU A 55 13.26 -9.72 10.52
N VAL A 56 12.40 -8.81 10.97
CA VAL A 56 12.00 -8.72 12.38
C VAL A 56 11.34 -10.01 12.85
N LYS A 57 10.42 -10.58 12.06
CA LYS A 57 9.78 -11.87 12.33
C LYS A 57 10.79 -13.03 12.41
N SER A 58 11.91 -12.95 11.69
CA SER A 58 13.00 -13.94 11.75
C SER A 58 13.90 -13.82 12.98
N GLY A 59 13.59 -12.90 13.90
CA GLY A 59 14.33 -12.69 15.15
C GLY A 59 15.36 -11.55 15.09
N LYS A 60 15.42 -10.78 14.01
CA LYS A 60 16.27 -9.58 13.94
C LYS A 60 15.63 -8.44 14.74
N ARG A 61 16.46 -7.61 15.36
CA ARG A 61 16.01 -6.35 15.94
C ARG A 61 15.72 -5.35 14.82
N GLU A 62 14.87 -4.37 15.08
CA GLU A 62 14.49 -3.35 14.10
C GLU A 62 15.70 -2.60 13.53
N HIS A 63 16.66 -2.22 14.38
CA HIS A 63 17.89 -1.55 13.92
C HIS A 63 18.74 -2.43 12.99
N GLU A 64 18.82 -3.74 13.26
CA GLU A 64 19.55 -4.67 12.39
C GLU A 64 18.83 -4.82 11.04
N ALA A 65 17.50 -4.88 11.06
CA ALA A 65 16.70 -4.95 9.84
C ALA A 65 16.87 -3.68 8.99
N HIS A 66 16.91 -2.50 9.62
CA HIS A 66 17.21 -1.25 8.91
C HIS A 66 18.61 -1.25 8.29
N GLU A 67 19.64 -1.68 9.02
CA GLU A 67 21.01 -1.73 8.48
C GLU A 67 21.16 -2.78 7.35
N ILE A 68 20.48 -3.94 7.44
CA ILE A 68 20.45 -4.92 6.34
C ILE A 68 19.81 -4.34 5.08
N LEU A 69 18.75 -3.53 5.23
CA LEU A 69 18.02 -2.96 4.11
C LEU A 69 18.60 -1.64 3.59
N LYS A 70 19.59 -1.08 4.29
CA LYS A 70 20.22 0.19 3.93
C LYS A 70 20.94 0.08 2.61
N GLY A 71 20.66 1.02 1.70
CA GLY A 71 21.26 1.03 0.36
C GLY A 71 20.75 -0.05 -0.60
N THR A 72 19.81 -0.90 -0.19
CA THR A 72 19.27 -1.95 -1.06
C THR A 72 18.43 -1.37 -2.20
N LEU A 73 18.54 -1.99 -3.38
CA LEU A 73 17.69 -1.74 -4.52
C LEU A 73 16.49 -2.70 -4.53
N SER A 74 15.53 -2.45 -5.44
CA SER A 74 14.33 -3.31 -5.56
C SER A 74 14.67 -4.76 -5.88
N LYS A 75 15.72 -4.99 -6.68
CA LYS A 75 16.21 -6.33 -7.00
C LYS A 75 16.72 -7.06 -5.75
N ASP A 76 17.59 -6.42 -4.98
CA ASP A 76 18.15 -7.00 -3.75
C ASP A 76 17.05 -7.37 -2.75
N ARG A 77 16.02 -6.52 -2.64
CA ARG A 77 14.85 -6.80 -1.79
C ARG A 77 14.05 -8.01 -2.27
N ASN A 78 13.82 -8.14 -3.58
CA ASN A 78 13.14 -9.32 -4.14
C ASN A 78 13.96 -10.60 -3.91
N GLU A 79 15.28 -10.54 -4.10
CA GLU A 79 16.17 -11.66 -3.85
C GLU A 79 16.18 -12.06 -2.37
N LEU A 80 16.21 -11.08 -1.46
CA LEU A 80 16.10 -11.32 -0.02
C LEU A 80 14.79 -12.01 0.35
N LEU A 81 13.65 -11.55 -0.18
CA LEU A 81 12.36 -12.22 0.07
C LEU A 81 12.34 -13.64 -0.49
N PHE A 82 12.86 -13.84 -1.70
CA PHE A 82 12.80 -15.12 -2.37
C PHE A 82 13.76 -16.15 -1.78
N GLN A 83 15.03 -15.80 -1.58
CA GLN A 83 16.06 -16.74 -1.13
C GLN A 83 15.96 -17.05 0.36
N LYS A 84 15.73 -16.02 1.20
CA LYS A 84 15.74 -16.19 2.66
C LYS A 84 14.38 -16.61 3.21
N PHE A 85 13.30 -16.13 2.60
CA PHE A 85 11.95 -16.34 3.12
C PHE A 85 11.05 -17.15 2.20
N HIS A 86 11.56 -17.61 1.06
CA HIS A 86 10.80 -18.36 0.05
C HIS A 86 9.50 -17.65 -0.37
N LEU A 87 9.53 -16.31 -0.35
CA LEU A 87 8.39 -15.45 -0.66
C LEU A 87 8.63 -14.74 -1.99
N ASN A 88 7.76 -15.00 -2.96
CA ASN A 88 7.75 -14.24 -4.20
C ASN A 88 6.88 -12.98 -4.02
N TYR A 89 7.52 -11.80 -3.99
CA TYR A 89 6.81 -10.53 -3.83
C TYR A 89 5.71 -10.34 -4.88
N ASN A 90 5.86 -10.88 -6.09
CA ASN A 90 4.84 -10.75 -7.13
C ASN A 90 3.53 -11.49 -6.82
N ASN A 91 3.53 -12.39 -5.84
CA ASN A 91 2.35 -13.11 -5.40
C ASN A 91 1.59 -12.37 -4.28
N GLU A 92 2.16 -11.28 -3.73
CA GLU A 92 1.45 -10.42 -2.78
C GLU A 92 0.21 -9.79 -3.42
N LEU A 93 -0.81 -9.57 -2.59
CA LEU A 93 -2.07 -8.99 -3.02
C LEU A 93 -1.83 -7.65 -3.73
N ALA A 94 -2.54 -7.45 -4.84
CA ALA A 94 -2.42 -6.23 -5.64
C ALA A 94 -2.69 -4.97 -4.81
N MET A 95 -3.61 -5.04 -3.83
CA MET A 95 -3.92 -3.91 -2.94
C MET A 95 -2.70 -3.42 -2.14
N PHE A 96 -1.78 -4.32 -1.77
CA PHE A 96 -0.56 -3.96 -1.06
C PHE A 96 0.53 -3.45 -2.01
N ARG A 97 0.65 -4.06 -3.19
CA ARG A 97 1.70 -3.70 -4.17
C ARG A 97 1.41 -2.47 -5.01
N LYS A 98 0.12 -2.18 -5.24
CA LYS A 98 -0.35 -1.16 -6.20
C LYS A 98 -1.25 -0.10 -5.57
N GLY A 99 -1.58 -0.27 -4.29
CA GLY A 99 -2.53 0.59 -3.57
C GLY A 99 -3.98 0.35 -3.98
N SER A 100 -4.84 1.30 -3.59
CA SER A 100 -6.26 1.33 -3.95
C SER A 100 -6.57 2.59 -4.75
N CYS A 101 -7.37 2.46 -5.81
CA CYS A 101 -7.83 3.57 -6.62
C CYS A 101 -9.35 3.56 -6.69
N THR A 102 -9.95 4.73 -6.45
CA THR A 102 -11.40 4.93 -6.57
C THR A 102 -11.67 5.89 -7.72
N TYR A 103 -12.57 5.49 -8.61
CA TYR A 103 -13.03 6.34 -9.71
C TYR A 103 -14.55 6.31 -9.79
N ARG A 104 -15.12 7.39 -10.32
CA ARG A 104 -16.57 7.46 -10.51
C ARG A 104 -16.97 6.51 -11.66
N HIS A 105 -17.71 5.47 -11.32
CA HIS A 105 -18.33 4.59 -12.31
C HIS A 105 -19.79 5.00 -12.53
N LYS A 106 -20.19 5.24 -13.79
CA LYS A 106 -21.58 5.54 -14.14
C LYS A 106 -22.36 4.24 -14.20
N VAL A 107 -23.22 3.99 -13.22
CA VAL A 107 -24.15 2.85 -13.23
C VAL A 107 -25.36 3.23 -14.08
N GLN A 108 -25.58 2.54 -15.20
CA GLN A 108 -26.86 2.63 -15.91
C GLN A 108 -27.89 1.82 -15.13
N ASN A 109 -28.87 2.52 -14.53
CA ASN A 109 -30.04 1.85 -13.98
C ASN A 109 -30.90 1.35 -15.14
N LEU A 110 -30.71 0.09 -15.54
CA LEU A 110 -31.70 -0.63 -16.32
C LEU A 110 -32.95 -0.74 -15.45
N ARG A 111 -33.91 0.16 -15.66
CA ARG A 111 -35.25 0.00 -15.10
C ARG A 111 -35.79 -1.31 -15.64
N MET A 112 -35.80 -2.36 -14.83
CA MET A 112 -36.57 -3.56 -15.13
C MET A 112 -38.03 -3.13 -15.25
N GLN A 113 -38.54 -3.06 -16.48
CA GLN A 113 -39.97 -3.02 -16.72
C GLN A 113 -40.53 -4.32 -16.14
N ARG A 114 -41.26 -4.21 -15.02
CA ARG A 114 -42.06 -5.32 -14.51
C ARG A 114 -43.12 -5.59 -15.57
N VAL A 115 -43.08 -6.79 -16.15
CA VAL A 115 -44.19 -7.39 -16.91
C VAL A 115 -45.29 -7.76 -15.93
#